data_AF-A0A2U8WD06-F1
#
_entry.id   AF-A0A2U8WD06-F1
#
_cell.length_a   1.000
_cell.length_b   1.000
_cell.length_c   1.000
_cell.angle_alpha   90.00
_cell.angle_beta   90.00
_cell.angle_gamma   90.00
#
_symmetry.space_group_name_H-M   'P 1'
#
loop_
_entity.id
_entity.type
_entity.pdbx_description
1 polymer ?
#
loop_
_entity_poly.entity_id
_entity_poly.type
_entity_poly.pdbx_seq_one_letter_code
_entity_poly.pdbx_strand_id
1 'polypeptide(L)'
;MERTGPIPKVAIYRGVGIHDFQPAERIEAVVKPAIDAVYGISDPTALVAYASQAKNPPEARLFAAARCEAAWQLAAEGRVARPNINIDKLRAIVVGLDSLYWINPNRYTSLLDTFSRDALEREARLAIKIMQGDRQPDLHEQNGSRGGGGSS
;
A
#
# COMPACT_ATOMS: atom_id res chain seq x y z
N MET A 1 4.90 9.98 17.87
CA MET A 1 3.63 9.58 17.22
C MET A 1 3.99 8.72 16.03
N GLU A 2 3.57 7.46 16.05
CA GLU A 2 3.83 6.48 14.99
C GLU A 2 2.89 6.81 13.81
N ARG A 3 3.43 7.34 12.71
CA ARG A 3 2.63 7.63 11.51
C ARG A 3 2.35 6.33 10.77
N THR A 4 1.30 5.62 11.18
CA THR A 4 0.72 4.49 10.45
C THR A 4 -0.44 5.00 9.59
N GLY A 5 -0.40 4.77 8.28
CA GLY A 5 -1.44 5.24 7.36
C GLY A 5 -0.97 5.32 5.91
N PRO A 6 -1.86 5.72 4.98
CA PRO A 6 -1.47 5.96 3.61
C PRO A 6 -0.53 7.17 3.51
N ILE A 7 0.30 7.19 2.48
CA ILE A 7 1.16 8.33 2.16
C ILE A 7 0.25 9.53 1.80
N PRO A 8 0.41 10.70 2.44
CA PRO A 8 -0.32 11.91 2.09
C PRO A 8 -0.13 12.27 0.62
N LYS A 9 -1.17 12.89 0.04
CA LYS A 9 -1.19 13.26 -1.37
C LYS A 9 -1.16 14.77 -1.52
N VAL A 10 -0.26 15.29 -2.35
CA VAL A 10 -0.15 16.74 -2.65
C VAL A 10 -1.03 17.19 -3.80
N ALA A 11 -1.34 16.28 -4.72
CA ALA A 11 -2.08 16.61 -5.93
C ALA A 11 -2.78 15.37 -6.49
N ILE A 12 -3.69 15.60 -7.44
CA ILE A 12 -4.30 14.55 -8.25
C ILE A 12 -3.91 14.81 -9.72
N TYR A 13 -3.39 13.80 -10.40
CA TYR A 13 -3.03 13.85 -11.81
C TYR A 13 -3.63 12.66 -12.56
N ARG A 14 -4.50 12.92 -13.55
CA ARG A 14 -5.28 11.89 -14.28
C ARG A 14 -6.03 10.91 -13.36
N GLY A 15 -6.53 11.41 -12.23
CA GLY A 15 -7.22 10.60 -11.21
C GLY A 15 -6.27 9.82 -10.28
N VAL A 16 -4.95 9.92 -10.46
CA VAL A 16 -3.94 9.32 -9.59
C VAL A 16 -3.49 10.32 -8.54
N GLY A 17 -3.49 9.92 -7.26
CA GLY A 17 -2.95 10.75 -6.18
C GLY A 17 -1.42 10.76 -6.18
N ILE A 18 -0.82 11.95 -6.19
CA ILE A 18 0.63 12.14 -6.15
C ILE A 18 1.11 12.23 -4.70
N HIS A 19 2.10 11.44 -4.32
CA HIS A 19 2.62 11.41 -2.94
C HIS A 19 3.37 12.69 -2.56
N ASP A 20 3.17 13.18 -1.33
CA ASP A 20 3.68 14.46 -0.79
C ASP A 20 5.21 14.52 -0.62
N PHE A 21 5.86 13.40 -0.31
CA PHE A 21 7.29 13.37 0.05
C PHE A 21 8.26 13.38 -1.14
N GLN A 22 8.01 14.20 -2.16
CA GLN A 22 8.83 14.25 -3.37
C GLN A 22 9.03 15.69 -3.87
N PRO A 23 10.23 16.06 -4.33
CA PRO A 23 10.45 17.35 -4.96
C PRO A 23 9.55 17.55 -6.18
N ALA A 24 9.07 18.79 -6.39
CA ALA A 24 8.22 19.12 -7.53
C ALA A 24 8.88 18.76 -8.88
N GLU A 25 10.19 18.95 -9.01
CA GLU A 25 10.98 18.57 -10.19
C GLU A 25 10.87 17.07 -10.51
N ARG A 26 10.90 16.20 -9.49
CA ARG A 26 10.70 14.76 -9.66
C ARG A 26 9.27 14.44 -10.10
N ILE A 27 8.29 15.14 -9.53
CA ILE A 27 6.89 14.95 -9.88
C ILE A 27 6.68 15.25 -11.37
N GLU A 28 7.19 16.39 -11.85
CA GLU A 28 7.05 16.81 -13.25
C GLU A 28 7.90 15.96 -14.21
N ALA A 29 9.15 15.64 -13.87
CA ALA A 29 10.06 14.98 -14.80
C ALA A 29 9.93 13.44 -14.80
N VAL A 30 9.42 12.84 -13.73
CA VAL A 30 9.41 11.37 -13.57
C VAL A 30 8.00 10.84 -13.32
N VAL A 31 7.28 11.37 -12.32
CA VAL A 31 6.02 10.76 -11.87
C VAL A 31 4.91 10.97 -12.90
N LYS A 32 4.69 12.21 -13.36
CA LYS A 32 3.64 12.50 -14.36
C LYS A 32 3.89 11.79 -15.70
N PRO A 33 5.10 11.83 -16.30
CA PRO A 33 5.38 11.08 -17.52
C PRO A 33 5.21 9.56 -17.35
N ALA A 34 5.55 9.00 -16.18
CA ALA A 34 5.30 7.60 -15.89
C ALA A 34 3.80 7.27 -15.83
N ILE A 35 2.98 8.14 -15.25
CA ILE A 35 1.52 8.01 -15.25
C ILE A 35 0.97 8.12 -16.68
N ASP A 36 1.47 9.05 -17.49
CA ASP A 36 1.10 9.18 -18.91
C ASP A 36 1.44 7.90 -19.70
N ALA A 37 2.62 7.33 -19.48
CA ALA A 37 3.03 6.08 -20.10
C ALA A 37 2.07 4.94 -19.74
N VAL A 38 1.71 4.80 -18.46
CA VAL A 38 0.72 3.81 -18.02
C VAL A 38 -0.65 4.07 -18.65
N TYR A 39 -1.07 5.34 -18.77
CA TYR A 39 -2.33 5.70 -19.41
C TYR A 39 -2.40 5.22 -20.87
N GLY A 40 -1.28 5.27 -21.59
CA GLY A 40 -1.16 4.76 -22.96
C GLY A 40 -1.18 3.23 -23.12
N ILE A 41 -0.99 2.46 -22.04
CA ILE A 41 -0.99 0.99 -22.10
C ILE A 41 -2.44 0.47 -22.09
N SER A 42 -2.79 -0.36 -23.07
CA SER A 42 -4.09 -1.05 -23.13
C SER A 42 -4.01 -2.54 -22.79
N ASP A 43 -2.87 -3.18 -23.05
CA ASP A 43 -2.66 -4.61 -22.77
C ASP A 43 -2.50 -4.88 -21.25
N PRO A 44 -3.36 -5.72 -20.64
CA PRO A 44 -3.23 -6.10 -19.23
C PRO A 44 -1.89 -6.76 -18.89
N THR A 45 -1.30 -7.52 -19.82
CA THR A 45 -0.01 -8.19 -19.58
C THR A 45 1.11 -7.16 -19.46
N ALA A 46 1.13 -6.17 -20.35
CA ALA A 46 2.03 -5.03 -20.28
C ALA A 46 1.81 -4.18 -19.00
N LEU A 47 0.58 -4.03 -18.51
CA LEU A 47 0.31 -3.36 -17.23
C LEU A 47 0.93 -4.12 -16.05
N VAL A 48 0.80 -5.45 -16.00
CA VAL A 48 1.44 -6.27 -14.96
C VAL A 48 2.97 -6.16 -15.03
N ALA A 49 3.53 -6.23 -16.25
CA ALA A 49 4.97 -6.07 -16.45
C ALA A 49 5.45 -4.68 -15.97
N TYR A 50 4.68 -3.62 -16.24
CA TYR A 50 4.99 -2.28 -15.78
C TYR A 50 4.93 -2.16 -14.24
N ALA A 51 3.89 -2.68 -13.61
CA ALA A 51 3.71 -2.66 -12.15
C ALA A 51 4.82 -3.43 -11.41
N SER A 52 5.37 -4.47 -12.04
CA SER A 52 6.44 -5.32 -11.50
C SER A 52 7.83 -4.68 -11.51
N GLN A 53 8.02 -3.59 -12.26
CA GLN A 53 9.32 -2.93 -12.36
C GLN A 53 9.55 -1.97 -11.19
N ALA A 54 10.42 -2.35 -10.25
CA ALA A 54 10.72 -1.56 -9.06
C ALA A 54 11.31 -0.16 -9.35
N LYS A 55 11.93 0.03 -10.54
CA LYS A 55 12.44 1.32 -10.99
C LYS A 55 11.35 2.35 -11.31
N ASN A 56 10.12 1.89 -11.56
CA ASN A 56 9.00 2.78 -11.87
C ASN A 56 8.48 3.43 -10.58
N PRO A 57 7.98 4.68 -10.65
CA PRO A 57 7.47 5.37 -9.47
C PRO A 57 6.25 4.63 -8.88
N PRO A 58 6.09 4.65 -7.54
CA PRO A 58 5.05 3.88 -6.87
C PRO A 58 3.64 4.26 -7.34
N GLU A 59 3.39 5.53 -7.62
CA GLU A 59 2.08 6.03 -8.09
C GLU A 59 1.70 5.40 -9.44
N ALA A 60 2.65 5.32 -10.38
CA ALA A 60 2.41 4.72 -11.69
C ALA A 60 2.25 3.20 -11.59
N ARG A 61 2.98 2.54 -10.69
CA ARG A 61 2.84 1.09 -10.44
C ARG A 61 1.46 0.76 -9.84
N LEU A 62 1.03 1.53 -8.84
CA LEU A 62 -0.30 1.41 -8.24
C LEU A 62 -1.40 1.67 -9.28
N PHE A 63 -1.22 2.68 -10.13
CA PHE A 63 -2.16 2.97 -11.22
C PHE A 63 -2.23 1.84 -12.25
N ALA A 64 -1.08 1.28 -12.66
CA ALA A 64 -1.03 0.16 -13.59
C ALA A 64 -1.74 -1.07 -13.02
N ALA A 65 -1.54 -1.36 -11.73
CA ALA A 65 -2.24 -2.45 -11.05
C ALA A 65 -3.75 -2.22 -10.99
N ALA A 66 -4.20 -1.02 -10.58
CA ALA A 66 -5.61 -0.68 -10.52
C ALA A 66 -6.30 -0.79 -11.89
N ARG A 67 -5.64 -0.35 -12.98
CA ARG A 67 -6.15 -0.51 -14.34
C ARG A 67 -6.28 -1.97 -14.75
N CYS A 68 -5.30 -2.80 -14.38
CA CYS A 68 -5.29 -4.21 -14.68
C CYS A 68 -6.41 -4.96 -13.93
N GLU A 69 -6.61 -4.63 -12.65
CA GLU A 69 -7.74 -5.14 -11.86
C GLU A 69 -9.09 -4.73 -12.46
N ALA A 70 -9.23 -3.46 -12.87
CA ALA A 70 -10.44 -2.98 -13.52
C ALA A 70 -10.72 -3.73 -14.83
N ALA A 71 -9.71 -3.95 -15.67
CA ALA A 71 -9.87 -4.73 -16.90
C ALA A 71 -10.29 -6.18 -16.62
N TRP A 72 -9.73 -6.80 -15.59
CA TRP A 72 -10.09 -8.15 -15.16
C TRP A 72 -11.53 -8.24 -14.64
N GLN A 73 -11.96 -7.25 -13.86
CA GLN A 73 -13.31 -7.16 -13.32
C GLN A 73 -14.34 -6.89 -14.43
N LEU A 74 -14.05 -5.98 -15.36
CA LEU A 74 -14.89 -5.73 -16.52
C LEU A 74 -15.06 -6.97 -17.40
N ALA A 75 -13.99 -7.77 -17.57
CA ALA A 75 -14.08 -9.03 -18.31
C ALA A 75 -15.00 -10.04 -17.61
N ALA A 76 -14.95 -10.10 -16.26
CA ALA A 76 -15.86 -10.92 -15.48
C ALA A 76 -17.33 -10.50 -15.66
N GLU A 77 -17.61 -9.20 -15.56
CA GLU A 77 -18.95 -8.62 -15.68
C GLU A 77 -19.52 -8.79 -17.09
N GLY A 78 -18.69 -8.57 -18.11
CA GLY A 78 -19.04 -8.76 -19.52
C GLY A 78 -19.20 -10.22 -19.93
N ARG A 79 -18.93 -11.19 -19.03
CA ARG A 79 -18.90 -12.64 -19.32
C ARG A 79 -18.00 -12.99 -20.51
N VAL A 80 -16.90 -12.25 -20.67
CA VAL A 80 -15.87 -12.54 -21.67
C VAL A 80 -14.68 -13.23 -21.01
N ALA A 81 -13.78 -13.80 -21.82
CA ALA A 81 -12.57 -14.41 -21.31
C ALA A 81 -11.75 -13.38 -20.52
N ARG A 82 -11.41 -13.74 -19.26
CA ARG A 82 -10.55 -12.90 -18.42
C ARG A 82 -9.13 -12.90 -18.98
N PRO A 83 -8.38 -11.78 -18.85
CA PRO A 83 -6.96 -11.78 -19.15
C PRO A 83 -6.24 -12.85 -18.33
N ASN A 84 -5.27 -13.54 -18.95
CA ASN A 84 -4.46 -14.57 -18.28
C ASN A 84 -3.41 -13.93 -17.36
N ILE A 85 -3.87 -13.36 -16.25
CA ILE A 85 -3.07 -12.65 -15.27
C ILE A 85 -3.34 -13.21 -13.87
N ASN A 86 -2.29 -13.29 -13.06
CA ASN A 86 -2.40 -13.63 -11.65
C ASN A 86 -2.63 -12.35 -10.83
N ILE A 87 -3.89 -12.06 -10.52
CA ILE A 87 -4.31 -10.86 -9.77
C ILE A 87 -3.72 -10.85 -8.36
N ASP A 88 -3.68 -11.99 -7.67
CA ASP A 88 -3.15 -12.04 -6.30
C ASP A 88 -1.65 -11.73 -6.27
N LYS A 89 -0.91 -12.22 -7.27
CA LYS A 89 0.50 -11.85 -7.46
C LYS A 89 0.65 -10.36 -7.76
N LEU A 90 -0.20 -9.79 -8.61
CA LEU A 90 -0.18 -8.36 -8.91
C LEU A 90 -0.43 -7.52 -7.65
N ARG A 91 -1.41 -7.90 -6.83
CA ARG A 91 -1.70 -7.26 -5.54
C ARG A 91 -0.50 -7.32 -4.60
N ALA A 92 0.11 -8.50 -4.48
CA ALA A 92 1.31 -8.68 -3.67
C ALA A 92 2.50 -7.83 -4.15
N ILE A 93 2.62 -7.56 -5.45
CA ILE A 93 3.70 -6.72 -6.02
C ILE A 93 3.56 -5.25 -5.65
N VAL A 94 2.32 -4.75 -5.53
CA VAL A 94 2.05 -3.33 -5.26
C VAL A 94 1.66 -3.04 -3.81
N VAL A 95 1.51 -4.08 -2.99
CA VAL A 95 1.16 -3.93 -1.58
C VAL A 95 2.18 -3.05 -0.87
N GLY A 96 1.69 -2.08 -0.11
CA GLY A 96 2.52 -1.21 0.71
C GLY A 96 3.21 -0.06 -0.02
N LEU A 97 3.10 0.06 -1.35
CA LEU A 97 3.67 1.19 -2.09
C LEU A 97 3.05 2.54 -1.72
N ASP A 98 1.84 2.53 -1.16
CA ASP A 98 1.11 3.69 -0.66
C ASP A 98 1.19 3.83 0.87
N SER A 99 2.06 3.06 1.55
CA SER A 99 2.02 2.94 3.01
C SER A 99 3.24 3.57 3.69
N LEU A 100 2.96 4.43 4.67
CA LEU A 100 3.98 4.96 5.57
C LEU A 100 4.61 3.88 6.46
N TYR A 101 3.95 2.74 6.61
CA TYR A 101 4.50 1.62 7.36
C TYR A 101 5.69 0.99 6.62
N TRP A 102 5.53 0.70 5.33
CA TRP A 102 6.51 -0.01 4.53
C TRP A 102 7.70 0.84 4.08
N ILE A 103 7.54 2.16 4.01
CA ILE A 103 8.63 3.10 3.73
C ILE A 103 9.55 3.33 4.95
N ASN A 104 9.09 2.98 6.16
CA ASN A 104 9.86 3.24 7.37
C ASN A 104 11.07 2.30 7.47
N PRO A 105 12.31 2.81 7.46
CA PRO A 105 13.52 2.00 7.44
C PRO A 105 13.75 1.20 8.73
N ASN A 106 13.06 1.57 9.81
CA ASN A 106 13.22 0.93 11.12
C ASN A 106 12.20 -0.19 11.35
N ARG A 107 11.38 -0.52 10.36
CA ARG A 107 10.40 -1.62 10.44
C ARG A 107 11.00 -2.93 9.94
N TYR A 108 10.60 -4.01 10.62
CA TYR A 108 10.89 -5.38 10.23
C TYR A 108 10.44 -5.60 8.79
N THR A 109 11.27 -6.25 7.97
CA THR A 109 11.07 -6.50 6.53
C THR A 109 10.96 -5.25 5.64
N SER A 110 11.29 -4.07 6.15
CA SER A 110 11.45 -2.89 5.29
C SER A 110 12.66 -3.04 4.35
N LEU A 111 12.66 -2.31 3.24
CA LEU A 111 13.74 -2.37 2.24
C LEU A 111 15.15 -2.12 2.82
N LEU A 112 15.23 -1.36 3.93
CA LEU A 112 16.48 -1.01 4.60
C LEU A 112 16.74 -1.84 5.87
N ASP A 113 15.86 -2.79 6.21
CA ASP A 113 15.99 -3.64 7.40
C ASP A 113 17.29 -4.47 7.35
N THR A 114 17.68 -4.94 6.16
CA THR A 114 18.90 -5.72 5.91
C THR A 114 20.19 -4.95 6.23
N PHE A 115 20.14 -3.62 6.25
CA PHE A 115 21.29 -2.77 6.52
C PHE A 115 21.35 -2.25 7.96
N SER A 116 20.34 -2.53 8.78
CA SER A 116 20.30 -2.05 10.15
C SER A 116 20.97 -3.06 11.09
N ARG A 117 22.14 -2.68 11.63
CA ARG A 117 22.85 -3.44 12.68
C ARG A 117 21.99 -3.71 13.91
N ASP A 118 20.98 -2.86 14.11
CA ASP A 118 20.10 -2.84 15.29
C ASP A 118 18.79 -3.63 15.08
N ALA A 119 18.61 -4.35 13.97
CA ALA A 119 17.37 -5.10 13.69
C ALA A 119 17.00 -6.08 14.81
N LEU A 120 17.99 -6.85 15.26
CA LEU A 120 17.86 -7.81 16.37
C LEU A 120 17.57 -7.12 17.71
N GLU A 121 18.20 -5.98 18.00
CA GLU A 121 17.96 -5.24 19.25
C GLU A 121 16.56 -4.64 19.31
N ARG A 122 16.00 -4.23 18.17
CA ARG A 122 14.61 -3.74 18.08
C ARG A 122 13.60 -4.85 18.34
N GLU A 123 13.78 -6.01 17.71
CA GLU A 123 12.92 -7.18 17.95
C GLU A 123 12.98 -7.61 19.41
N ALA A 124 14.17 -7.63 20.01
CA ALA A 124 14.33 -7.91 21.43
C ALA A 124 13.57 -6.90 22.30
N ARG A 125 13.66 -5.58 22.00
CA ARG A 125 12.91 -4.55 22.75
C ARG A 125 11.40 -4.67 22.58
N LEU A 126 10.91 -4.95 21.37
CA LEU A 126 9.49 -5.16 21.11
C LEU A 126 8.97 -6.42 21.81
N ALA A 127 9.71 -7.51 21.74
CA ALA A 127 9.39 -8.76 22.43
C ALA A 127 9.35 -8.55 23.96
N ILE A 128 10.32 -7.83 24.52
CA ILE A 128 10.34 -7.45 25.94
C ILE A 128 9.10 -6.62 26.30
N LYS A 129 8.72 -5.63 25.47
CA LYS A 129 7.55 -4.78 25.72
C LYS A 129 6.23 -5.56 25.67
N ILE A 130 6.11 -6.51 24.73
CA ILE A 130 4.95 -7.41 24.61
C ILE A 130 4.89 -8.37 25.80
N MET A 131 6.03 -8.93 26.22
CA MET A 131 6.12 -9.79 27.41
C MET A 131 5.84 -9.04 28.72
N GLN A 132 6.11 -7.73 28.76
CA GLN A 132 5.84 -6.86 29.91
C GLN A 132 4.38 -6.40 30.03
N GLY A 133 3.49 -6.84 29.13
CA GLY A 133 2.04 -6.70 29.33
C GLY A 133 1.43 -5.36 28.93
N ASP A 134 2.11 -4.55 28.11
CA ASP A 134 1.48 -3.42 27.41
C ASP A 134 0.53 -4.00 26.33
N ARG A 135 -0.68 -4.35 26.75
CA ARG A 135 -1.80 -4.62 25.83
C ARG A 135 -1.93 -3.46 24.86
N GLN A 136 -1.85 -3.73 23.56
CA GLN A 136 -2.40 -2.83 22.55
C GLN A 136 -3.86 -2.52 22.92
N PRO A 137 -4.34 -1.27 22.82
CA PRO A 137 -5.75 -0.98 23.04
C PRO A 137 -6.56 -1.66 21.94
N ASP A 138 -7.47 -2.53 22.37
CA ASP A 138 -8.36 -3.33 21.55
C ASP A 138 -9.15 -2.45 20.56
N LEU A 139 -9.02 -2.76 19.27
CA LEU A 139 -9.96 -2.31 18.24
C LEU A 139 -11.23 -3.16 18.36
N HIS A 140 -12.35 -2.49 18.59
CA HIS A 140 -13.73 -2.99 18.55
C HIS A 140 -14.18 -3.97 19.65
N GLU A 141 -14.85 -3.43 20.67
CA GLU A 141 -16.12 -3.98 21.18
C GLU A 141 -16.95 -2.84 21.80
N GLN A 142 -17.67 -2.09 20.95
CA GLN A 142 -18.87 -1.39 21.38
C GLN A 142 -20.05 -2.09 20.73
N ASN A 143 -20.59 -3.10 21.41
CA ASN A 143 -21.99 -3.47 21.30
C ASN A 143 -22.39 -4.34 22.48
N GLY A 144 -23.44 -3.89 23.18
CA GLY A 144 -24.32 -4.79 23.91
C GLY A 144 -24.26 -4.72 25.44
N SER A 145 -25.39 -4.28 25.99
CA SER A 145 -25.94 -4.71 27.29
C SER A 145 -25.63 -3.83 28.51
N ARG A 146 -26.51 -2.84 28.73
CA ARG A 146 -26.99 -2.50 30.08
C ARG A 146 -28.51 -2.46 30.08
N GLY A 147 -29.11 -3.63 30.28
CA GLY A 147 -30.44 -3.76 30.86
C GLY A 147 -30.32 -4.03 32.36
N GLY A 148 -31.23 -3.44 33.15
CA GLY A 148 -31.72 -4.03 34.39
C GLY A 148 -31.10 -3.56 35.71
N GLY A 149 -31.73 -2.55 36.35
CA GLY A 149 -32.49 -2.76 37.59
C GLY A 149 -31.77 -2.72 38.96
N GLY A 150 -32.36 -1.91 39.85
CA GLY A 150 -32.25 -2.00 41.32
C GLY A 150 -31.16 -1.13 41.94
N SER A 151 -31.32 -0.47 43.07
CA SER A 151 -32.41 -0.32 44.04
C SER A 151 -32.01 0.83 44.97
N SER A 152 -33.00 1.53 45.53
CA SER A 152 -33.09 2.15 46.87
C SER A 152 -33.93 3.43 46.82
#